data_AF-A0A257YMR6-F1
#
_entry.id   AF-A0A257YMR6-F1
#
_cell.length_a   1.000
_cell.length_b   1.000
_cell.length_c   1.000
_cell.angle_alpha   90.00
_cell.angle_beta   90.00
_cell.angle_gamma   90.00
#
_symmetry.space_group_name_H-M   'P 1'
#
loop_
_entity.id
_entity.type
_entity.pdbx_description
1 polymer ?
#
loop_
_entity_poly.entity_id
_entity_poly.type
_entity_poly.pdbx_seq_one_letter_code
_entity_poly.pdbx_strand_id
1 'polypeptide(L)' 'MITEPTAEMTAALQQFADEYGRNWKDELSTRWANGRDYYLENGTILHSVRNELGPTWLYDECTIKPTPKAKRKA' A
#
# COMPACT_ATOMS: atom_id res chain seq x y z
N MET A 1 16.82 -7.09 -8.82
CA MET A 1 15.50 -7.52 -8.36
C MET A 1 15.40 -7.05 -6.93
N ILE A 2 14.60 -6.02 -6.66
CA ILE A 2 14.41 -5.52 -5.29
C ILE A 2 13.31 -6.38 -4.67
N THR A 3 13.65 -7.13 -3.63
CA THR A 3 12.74 -8.03 -2.91
C THR A 3 12.13 -7.36 -1.68
N GLU A 4 12.66 -6.18 -1.29
CA GLU A 4 12.31 -5.49 -0.06
C GLU A 4 11.86 -4.05 -0.36
N PRO A 5 10.69 -3.60 0.14
CA PRO A 5 10.25 -2.23 0.00
C PRO A 5 11.19 -1.30 0.78
N THR A 6 11.49 -0.14 0.20
CA THR A 6 12.23 0.90 0.92
C THR A 6 11.43 1.42 2.13
N ALA A 7 12.08 2.14 3.03
CA ALA A 7 11.42 2.72 4.20
C ALA A 7 10.24 3.63 3.83
N GLU A 8 10.36 4.38 2.74
CA GLU A 8 9.30 5.27 2.23
C GLU A 8 8.11 4.48 1.67
N MET A 9 8.39 3.42 0.91
CA MET A 9 7.37 2.49 0.42
C MET A 9 6.61 1.83 1.56
N THR A 10 7.35 1.36 2.57
CA THR A 10 6.78 0.74 3.77
C THR A 10 5.91 1.73 4.53
N ALA A 11 6.35 2.98 4.69
CA ALA A 11 5.58 4.03 5.35
C ALA A 11 4.29 4.37 4.58
N ALA A 12 4.36 4.48 3.24
CA ALA A 12 3.19 4.71 2.39
C ALA A 12 2.19 3.56 2.47
N LEU A 13 2.67 2.31 2.40
CA LEU A 13 1.83 1.12 2.56
C LEU A 13 1.23 1.04 3.96
N GLN A 14 1.98 1.38 5.00
CA GLN A 14 1.48 1.40 6.38
C GLN A 14 0.40 2.46 6.57
N GLN A 15 0.57 3.66 5.99
CA GLN A 15 -0.48 4.69 6.01
C GLN A 15 -1.74 4.25 5.26
N PHE A 16 -1.58 3.61 4.11
CA PHE A 16 -2.69 3.07 3.34
C PHE A 16 -3.39 1.94 4.10
N ALA A 17 -2.62 1.02 4.68
CA ALA A 17 -3.14 -0.07 5.51
C ALA A 17 -3.95 0.45 6.69
N ASP A 18 -3.47 1.50 7.32
CA ASP A 18 -4.09 2.17 8.44
C ASP A 18 -5.40 2.90 8.05
N GLU A 19 -5.47 3.47 6.83
CA GLU A 19 -6.68 4.12 6.29
C GLU A 19 -7.79 3.14 5.88
N TYR A 20 -7.43 2.05 5.20
CA TYR A 20 -8.40 1.07 4.67
C TYR A 20 -8.65 -0.13 5.60
N GLY A 21 -7.89 -0.27 6.68
CA GLY A 21 -8.06 -1.32 7.66
C GLY A 21 -7.77 -2.71 7.08
N ARG A 22 -8.54 -3.74 7.45
CA ARG A 22 -8.24 -5.14 7.07
C ARG A 22 -8.27 -5.43 5.57
N ASN A 23 -9.05 -4.67 4.79
CA ASN A 23 -9.22 -4.89 3.35
C ASN A 23 -8.27 -4.04 2.51
N TRP A 24 -7.30 -3.38 3.13
CA TRP A 24 -6.37 -2.49 2.44
C TRP A 24 -5.61 -3.16 1.30
N LYS A 25 -5.25 -4.45 1.43
CA LYS A 25 -4.55 -5.17 0.37
C LYS A 25 -5.43 -5.31 -0.88
N ASP A 26 -6.71 -5.62 -0.70
CA ASP A 26 -7.68 -5.76 -1.78
C ASP A 26 -7.98 -4.42 -2.46
N GLU A 27 -8.16 -3.36 -1.66
CA GLU A 27 -8.38 -2.01 -2.17
C GLU A 27 -7.15 -1.50 -2.94
N LEU A 28 -5.94 -1.75 -2.42
CA LEU A 28 -4.70 -1.37 -3.07
C LEU A 28 -4.51 -2.10 -4.39
N SER A 29 -4.74 -3.42 -4.40
CA SER A 29 -4.72 -4.26 -5.59
C SER A 29 -5.74 -3.79 -6.64
N THR A 30 -6.96 -3.47 -6.20
CA THR A 30 -8.01 -2.91 -7.05
C THR A 30 -7.59 -1.57 -7.64
N ARG A 31 -6.98 -0.68 -6.86
CA ARG A 31 -6.51 0.63 -7.35
C ARG A 31 -5.35 0.51 -8.32
N TRP A 32 -4.43 -0.42 -8.09
CA TRP A 32 -3.38 -0.76 -9.04
C TRP A 32 -3.97 -1.28 -10.36
N ALA A 33 -4.98 -2.15 -10.30
CA ALA A 33 -5.66 -2.65 -11.50
C ALA A 33 -6.39 -1.53 -12.26
N ASN A 34 -6.99 -0.58 -11.55
CA ASN A 34 -7.70 0.56 -12.14
C ASN A 34 -6.79 1.73 -12.56
N GLY A 35 -5.48 1.69 -12.28
CA GLY A 35 -4.57 2.81 -12.53
C GLY A 35 -4.91 4.07 -11.73
N ARG A 36 -5.61 3.92 -10.60
CA ARG A 36 -6.02 5.02 -9.71
C ARG A 36 -4.99 5.35 -8.64
N ASP A 37 -3.83 4.70 -8.68
CA ASP A 37 -2.72 4.96 -7.77
C ASP A 37 -2.29 6.43 -7.77
N TYR A 38 -2.37 7.13 -8.90
CA TYR A 38 -1.99 8.55 -9.03
C TYR A 38 -2.81 9.53 -8.17
N TYR A 39 -4.03 9.14 -7.74
CA TYR A 39 -4.92 10.00 -6.94
C TYR A 39 -4.71 9.86 -5.43
N LEU A 40 -3.79 9.00 -5.00
CA LEU A 40 -3.47 8.82 -3.58
C LEU A 40 -2.44 9.84 -3.14
N GLU A 41 -2.50 10.28 -1.88
CA GLU A 41 -1.50 11.19 -1.30
C GLU A 41 -0.05 10.64 -1.44
N ASN A 42 0.10 9.32 -1.52
CA ASN A 42 1.37 8.62 -1.75
C ASN A 42 1.42 7.89 -3.10
N GLY A 43 0.67 8.36 -4.10
CA GLY A 43 0.44 7.66 -5.37
C GLY A 43 1.71 7.27 -6.11
N THR A 44 2.66 8.20 -6.24
CA THR A 44 3.97 7.95 -6.88
C THR A 44 4.74 6.83 -6.19
N ILE A 45 4.74 6.79 -4.84
CA ILE A 45 5.45 5.76 -4.08
C ILE A 45 4.75 4.40 -4.23
N LEU A 46 3.42 4.36 -4.14
CA LEU A 46 2.64 3.13 -4.34
C LEU A 46 2.75 2.59 -5.77
N HIS A 47 2.94 3.47 -6.75
CA HIS A 47 3.24 3.10 -8.12
C HIS A 47 4.63 2.46 -8.24
N SER A 48 5.65 3.04 -7.59
CA SER A 48 6.98 2.42 -7.53
C SER A 48 6.95 1.06 -6.84
N VAL A 49 6.20 0.90 -5.74
CA VAL A 49 5.97 -0.41 -5.10
C VAL A 49 5.42 -1.42 -6.11
N ARG A 50 4.37 -1.04 -6.85
CA ARG A 50 3.80 -1.92 -7.87
C ARG A 50 4.82 -2.25 -8.96
N ASN A 51 5.59 -1.27 -9.42
CA ASN A 51 6.52 -1.44 -10.53
C ASN A 51 7.75 -2.28 -10.14
N GLU A 52 8.20 -2.18 -8.89
CA GLU A 52 9.40 -2.88 -8.42
C GLU A 52 9.10 -4.23 -7.75
N LEU A 53 8.05 -4.32 -6.94
CA LEU A 53 7.71 -5.51 -6.14
C LEU A 53 6.56 -6.32 -6.77
N GLY A 54 5.67 -5.65 -7.49
CA GLY A 54 4.53 -6.28 -8.14
C GLY A 54 3.37 -6.63 -7.19
N PRO A 55 2.19 -6.98 -7.73
CA PRO A 55 1.03 -7.34 -6.95
C PRO A 55 1.18 -8.66 -6.19
N THR A 56 1.99 -9.60 -6.69
CA THR A 56 2.24 -10.88 -6.03
C THR A 56 2.92 -10.72 -4.68
N TRP A 57 3.89 -9.80 -4.58
CA TRP A 57 4.59 -9.49 -3.33
C TRP A 57 3.65 -9.00 -2.23
N LEU A 58 2.59 -8.27 -2.58
CA LEU A 58 1.60 -7.76 -1.60
C LEU A 58 0.87 -8.90 -0.86
N TYR A 59 0.66 -10.04 -1.52
CA TYR A 59 -0.04 -11.17 -0.93
C TYR A 59 0.90 -12.17 -0.27
N ASP A 60 2.06 -12.42 -0.88
CA ASP A 60 3.01 -13.46 -0.46
C ASP A 60 3.95 -12.97 0.65
N GLU A 61 4.55 -11.79 0.47
CA GLU A 61 5.68 -11.30 1.28
C GLU A 61 5.30 -10.15 2.22
N CYS A 62 4.23 -9.41 1.92
CA CYS A 62 3.87 -8.23 2.69
C CYS A 62 3.32 -8.58 4.09
N THR A 63 4.17 -8.40 5.11
CA THR A 63 3.86 -8.60 6.55
C THR A 63 3.24 -7.37 7.23
N ILE A 64 2.95 -6.30 6.48
CA ILE A 64 2.36 -5.07 7.03
C ILE A 64 0.99 -5.38 7.63
N LYS A 65 0.84 -5.05 8.92
CA LYS A 65 -0.41 -5.21 9.64
C LYS A 65 -1.08 -3.84 9.73
N PRO A 66 -2.33 -3.70 9.24
CA PRO A 66 -3.10 -2.49 9.45
C PRO A 66 -3.37 -2.39 10.94
N THR A 67 -2.72 -1.47 11.63
CA THR A 67 -3.20 -1.04 12.94
C THR A 67 -4.45 -0.21 12.68
N PRO A 68 -5.59 -0.50 13.33
CA PRO A 68 -6.72 0.40 13.22
C PRO A 68 -6.30 1.71 13.88
N LYS A 69 -6.01 2.76 13.11
CA LYS A 69 -5.83 4.08 13.72
C LYS A 69 -7.13 4.46 14.37
N ALA A 70 -7.01 4.87 15.64
CA ALA A 70 -8.03 5.63 16.31
C ALA A 70 -8.44 6.80 15.42
N LYS A 71 -9.72 6.82 15.05
CA LYS A 71 -10.44 7.85 14.30
C LYS A 71 -9.70 9.18 14.34
N ARG A 72 -9.18 9.65 13.19
CA ARG A 72 -8.85 11.08 13.03
C ARG A 72 -10.18 11.82 13.21
N LYS A 73 -10.37 12.39 14.42
CA LYS A 73 -11.48 13.28 14.77
C LYS A 73 -11.38 14.49 13.84
N ALA A 74 -12.47 14.78 13.14
CA ALA A 74 -12.71 16.06 12.48
C ALA A 74 -12.68 17.21 13.49
#